data_AF-C5T0N5-F1
#
_entry.id   AF-C5T0N5-F1
#
_cell.length_a   1.000
_cell.length_b   1.000
_cell.length_c   1.000
_cell.angle_alpha   90.00
_cell.angle_beta   90.00
_cell.angle_gamma   90.00
#
_symmetry.space_group_name_H-M   'P 1'
#
loop_
_entity.id
_entity.type
_entity.pdbx_description
1 polymer ?
#
loop_
_entity_poly.entity_id
_entity_poly.type
_entity_poly.pdbx_seq_one_letter_code
_entity_poly.pdbx_strand_id
1 'polypeptide(L)'
;MVVRAVLLGYRPLYLDQLLALHEGQASSGGGYNSFIAYHGLRNTLWMHIKLMPAGMLWRYGLVLLLAHVLMVGRHILAGRFSLMWRVYRDAFGQFPEFMAERKRFHPHVQSHSGALSRYITPRFYRKGYAGSVAQEHPIFKYFFSSSKQ
;
A
#
# COMPACT_ATOMS: atom_id res chain seq x y z
N MET A 1 7.28 4.16 8.34
CA MET A 1 8.61 4.63 8.81
C MET A 1 9.21 5.68 7.88
N VAL A 2 9.50 5.37 6.61
CA VAL A 2 10.16 6.30 5.66
C VAL A 2 9.40 7.62 5.46
N VAL A 3 8.10 7.59 5.20
CA VAL A 3 7.28 8.81 5.02
C VAL A 3 7.39 9.75 6.22
N ARG A 4 7.28 9.21 7.44
CA ARG A 4 7.41 9.98 8.67
C ARG A 4 8.81 10.59 8.83
N ALA A 5 9.86 9.84 8.50
CA ALA A 5 11.23 10.35 8.54
C ALA A 5 11.42 11.54 7.60
N VAL A 6 10.94 11.44 6.36
CA VAL A 6 11.00 12.54 5.37
C VAL A 6 10.24 13.76 5.87
N LEU A 7 9.05 13.58 6.45
CA LEU A 7 8.26 14.69 7.00
C LEU A 7 8.94 15.39 8.19
N LEU A 8 9.72 14.65 8.97
CA LEU A 8 10.54 15.20 10.06
C LEU A 8 11.83 15.87 9.56
N GLY A 9 12.07 15.92 8.24
CA GLY A 9 13.24 16.55 7.63
C GLY A 9 14.44 15.62 7.43
N TYR A 10 14.34 14.34 7.79
CA TYR A 10 15.39 13.37 7.53
C TYR A 10 15.46 12.97 6.05
N ARG A 11 16.64 12.56 5.60
CA ARG A 11 16.89 12.08 4.23
C ARG A 11 17.26 10.60 4.26
N PRO A 12 16.32 9.69 3.97
CA PRO A 12 16.63 8.28 3.78
C PRO A 12 17.60 8.11 2.61
N LEU A 13 18.63 7.30 2.78
CA LEU A 13 19.62 6.98 1.75
C LEU A 13 19.58 5.50 1.44
N TYR A 14 19.64 5.18 0.15
CA TYR A 14 19.91 3.84 -0.34
C TYR A 14 21.40 3.75 -0.66
N LEU A 15 22.08 2.76 -0.09
CA LEU A 15 23.50 2.49 -0.33
C LEU A 15 23.60 1.15 -1.05
N ASP A 16 24.00 1.20 -2.32
CA ASP A 16 24.15 0.03 -3.20
C ASP A 16 25.40 -0.82 -2.86
N GLN A 17 26.38 -0.21 -2.19
CA GLN A 17 27.60 -0.88 -1.73
C GLN A 17 27.39 -1.75 -0.47
N LEU A 18 26.28 -1.57 0.26
CA LEU A 18 25.99 -2.34 1.46
C LEU A 18 25.09 -3.53 1.13
N LEU A 19 25.67 -4.74 1.20
CA LEU A 19 24.92 -5.98 1.03
C LEU A 19 24.51 -6.55 2.40
N ALA A 20 23.20 -6.67 2.62
CA ALA A 20 22.63 -7.41 3.73
C ALA A 20 21.81 -8.58 3.19
N LEU A 21 22.16 -9.80 3.61
CA LEU A 21 21.40 -11.00 3.25
C LEU A 21 20.08 -10.99 4.03
N HIS A 22 18.97 -11.15 3.32
CA HIS A 22 17.63 -11.22 3.90
C HIS A 22 16.86 -12.38 3.27
N GLU A 23 16.39 -13.28 4.12
CA GLU A 23 15.46 -14.33 3.71
C GLU A 23 14.06 -13.73 3.51
N GLY A 24 13.75 -13.41 2.26
CA GLY A 24 12.46 -12.86 1.88
C GLY A 24 11.34 -13.84 2.17
N GLN A 25 10.29 -13.38 2.85
CA GLN A 25 9.07 -14.16 3.10
C GLN A 25 9.30 -15.45 3.94
N ALA A 26 10.40 -15.56 4.69
CA ALA A 26 10.70 -16.73 5.52
C ALA A 26 9.59 -17.07 6.52
N SER A 27 9.05 -16.05 7.20
CA SER A 27 7.97 -16.21 8.19
C SER A 27 6.58 -16.31 7.55
N SER A 28 6.45 -16.05 6.26
CA SER A 28 5.17 -15.99 5.55
C SER A 28 4.91 -17.16 4.61
N GLY A 29 5.93 -17.96 4.32
CA GLY A 29 5.83 -19.17 3.50
C GLY A 29 5.69 -18.92 2.00
N GLY A 30 5.98 -17.72 1.52
CA GLY A 30 5.99 -17.34 0.10
C GLY A 30 4.63 -17.27 -0.59
N GLY A 31 3.57 -17.84 0.00
CA GLY A 31 2.21 -17.83 -0.51
C GLY A 31 1.32 -16.73 0.07
N TYR A 32 0.04 -16.78 -0.29
CA TYR A 32 -0.96 -15.88 0.32
C TYR A 32 -1.09 -16.17 1.82
N ASN A 33 -0.95 -15.11 2.63
CA ASN A 33 -1.10 -15.18 4.07
C ASN A 33 -2.11 -14.10 4.53
N SER A 34 -3.18 -14.53 5.20
CA SER A 34 -4.27 -13.65 5.64
C SER A 34 -3.84 -12.65 6.72
N PHE A 35 -2.91 -13.02 7.60
CA PHE A 35 -2.33 -12.14 8.61
C PHE A 35 -1.57 -10.99 7.94
N ILE A 36 -0.74 -11.31 6.95
CA ILE A 36 0.05 -10.32 6.22
C ILE A 36 -0.85 -9.41 5.40
N ALA A 37 -1.84 -9.97 4.71
CA ALA A 37 -2.83 -9.19 3.97
C ALA A 37 -3.60 -8.26 4.92
N TYR A 38 -4.10 -8.75 6.04
CA TYR A 38 -4.80 -7.94 7.03
C TYR A 38 -3.95 -6.75 7.50
N HIS A 39 -2.75 -7.02 8.01
CA HIS A 39 -1.89 -5.97 8.56
C HIS A 39 -1.37 -5.01 7.49
N GLY A 40 -1.02 -5.52 6.31
CA GLY A 40 -0.55 -4.68 5.19
C GLY A 40 -1.61 -3.69 4.71
N LEU A 41 -2.84 -4.18 4.51
CA LEU A 41 -3.96 -3.36 4.06
C LEU A 41 -4.37 -2.32 5.10
N ARG A 42 -4.54 -2.77 6.34
CA ARG A 42 -4.91 -1.90 7.47
C ARG A 42 -3.86 -0.81 7.71
N ASN A 43 -2.57 -1.18 7.74
CA ASN A 43 -1.48 -0.22 7.97
C ASN A 43 -1.35 0.79 6.82
N THR A 44 -1.65 0.38 5.59
CA THR A 44 -1.72 1.30 4.45
C THR A 44 -2.77 2.37 4.68
N LEU A 45 -3.99 2.00 5.08
CA LEU A 45 -5.05 2.98 5.39
C LEU A 45 -4.63 3.96 6.50
N TRP A 46 -4.03 3.44 7.57
CA TRP A 46 -3.56 4.26 8.68
C TRP A 46 -2.48 5.25 8.26
N MET A 47 -1.56 4.84 7.41
CA MET A 47 -0.53 5.72 6.86
C MET A 47 -1.15 6.88 6.05
N HIS A 48 -2.16 6.59 5.21
CA HIS A 48 -2.88 7.62 4.47
C HIS A 48 -3.57 8.63 5.40
N ILE A 49 -4.24 8.15 6.45
CA ILE A 49 -4.92 9.00 7.42
C ILE A 49 -3.92 9.88 8.18
N LYS A 50 -2.84 9.29 8.70
CA LYS A 50 -1.92 9.97 9.64
C LYS A 50 -0.92 10.90 8.96
N LEU A 51 -0.36 10.49 7.82
CA LEU A 51 0.90 11.06 7.31
C LEU A 51 0.75 11.72 5.94
N MET A 52 -0.19 11.29 5.09
CA MET A 52 -0.27 11.81 3.73
C MET A 52 -0.74 13.28 3.70
N PRO A 53 0.01 14.21 3.08
CA PRO A 53 -0.41 15.61 2.96
C PRO A 53 -1.76 15.74 2.24
N ALA A 54 -2.60 16.68 2.68
CA ALA A 54 -3.95 16.86 2.13
C ALA A 54 -3.92 17.17 0.61
N GLY A 55 -2.99 17.99 0.15
CA GLY A 55 -2.83 18.29 -1.28
C GLY A 55 -2.46 17.04 -2.12
N MET A 56 -1.74 16.08 -1.54
CA MET A 56 -1.42 14.82 -2.23
C MET A 56 -2.63 13.87 -2.24
N LEU A 57 -3.38 13.81 -1.15
CA LEU A 57 -4.66 13.07 -1.11
C LEU A 57 -5.64 13.63 -2.13
N TRP A 58 -5.68 14.96 -2.32
CA TRP A 58 -6.50 15.57 -3.37
C TRP A 58 -6.01 15.20 -4.77
N ARG A 59 -4.72 15.42 -5.05
CA ARG A 59 -4.12 15.17 -6.37
C ARG A 59 -4.20 13.71 -6.81
N TYR A 60 -4.01 12.77 -5.88
CA TYR A 60 -3.99 11.33 -6.17
C TYR A 60 -5.24 10.60 -5.70
N GLY A 61 -6.25 11.32 -5.20
CA GLY A 61 -7.44 10.73 -4.56
C GLY A 61 -8.17 9.75 -5.46
N LEU A 62 -8.39 10.11 -6.73
CA LEU A 62 -9.06 9.24 -7.69
C LEU A 62 -8.27 7.95 -7.96
N VAL A 63 -6.95 8.08 -8.11
CA VAL A 63 -6.04 6.94 -8.35
C VAL A 63 -5.97 6.03 -7.12
N LEU A 64 -5.91 6.62 -5.92
CA LEU A 64 -5.94 5.88 -4.66
C LEU A 64 -7.27 5.17 -4.47
N LEU A 65 -8.40 5.83 -4.77
CA LEU A 65 -9.72 5.23 -4.69
C LEU A 65 -9.83 4.04 -5.66
N LEU A 66 -9.38 4.21 -6.89
CA LEU A 66 -9.33 3.13 -7.88
C LEU A 66 -8.48 1.95 -7.38
N ALA A 67 -7.30 2.21 -6.80
CA ALA A 67 -6.47 1.16 -6.20
C ALA A 67 -7.22 0.38 -5.11
N HIS A 68 -7.93 1.09 -4.22
CA HIS A 68 -8.70 0.46 -3.15
C HIS A 68 -9.86 -0.36 -3.71
N VAL A 69 -10.60 0.16 -4.70
CA VAL A 69 -11.72 -0.56 -5.33
C VAL A 69 -11.22 -1.84 -6.02
N LEU A 70 -10.16 -1.77 -6.81
CA LEU A 70 -9.60 -2.94 -7.50
C LEU A 70 -9.09 -4.00 -6.52
N MET A 71 -8.43 -3.55 -5.45
CA MET A 71 -7.93 -4.41 -4.38
C MET A 71 -9.07 -5.09 -3.62
N VAL A 72 -10.09 -4.34 -3.20
CA VAL A 72 -11.27 -4.89 -2.53
C VAL A 72 -11.99 -5.88 -3.45
N GLY A 73 -12.21 -5.50 -4.71
CA GLY A 73 -12.80 -6.37 -5.73
C GLY A 73 -12.04 -7.69 -5.85
N ARG A 74 -10.71 -7.64 -6.00
CA ARG A 74 -9.85 -8.84 -6.05
C ARG A 74 -10.03 -9.73 -4.81
N HIS A 75 -10.03 -9.15 -3.61
CA HIS A 75 -10.18 -9.94 -2.38
C HIS A 75 -11.59 -10.53 -2.23
N ILE A 76 -12.63 -9.82 -2.62
CA ILE A 76 -14.01 -10.32 -2.62
C ILE A 76 -14.17 -11.47 -3.62
N LEU A 77 -13.70 -11.31 -4.86
CA LEU A 77 -13.74 -12.35 -5.89
C LEU A 77 -12.94 -13.61 -5.49
N ALA A 78 -11.91 -13.45 -4.67
CA ALA A 78 -11.15 -14.56 -4.08
C ALA A 78 -11.80 -15.16 -2.81
N GLY A 79 -13.05 -14.80 -2.47
CA GLY A 79 -13.79 -15.33 -1.31
C GLY A 79 -13.38 -14.74 0.05
N ARG A 80 -12.62 -13.63 0.07
CA ARG A 80 -12.00 -13.07 1.28
C ARG A 80 -12.78 -11.85 1.82
N PHE A 81 -14.10 -11.91 1.78
CA PHE A 81 -14.97 -10.82 2.22
C PHE A 81 -14.77 -10.46 3.71
N SER A 82 -14.72 -11.47 4.59
CA SER A 82 -14.56 -11.28 6.04
C SER A 82 -13.25 -10.56 6.40
N LEU A 83 -12.19 -10.81 5.63
CA LEU A 83 -10.92 -10.11 5.77
C LEU A 83 -11.08 -8.62 5.44
N MET A 84 -11.72 -8.29 4.30
CA MET A 84 -11.93 -6.89 3.90
C MET A 84 -12.78 -6.15 4.92
N TRP A 85 -13.88 -6.75 5.36
CA TRP A 85 -14.72 -6.18 6.42
C TRP A 85 -13.92 -5.85 7.68
N ARG A 86 -13.11 -6.80 8.16
CA ARG A 86 -12.28 -6.61 9.36
C ARG A 86 -11.25 -5.49 9.17
N VAL A 87 -10.58 -5.44 8.01
CA VAL A 87 -9.61 -4.38 7.68
C VAL A 87 -10.25 -3.00 7.79
N TYR A 88 -11.38 -2.78 7.12
CA TYR A 88 -12.03 -1.47 7.12
C TYR A 88 -12.65 -1.13 8.45
N ARG A 89 -13.33 -2.06 9.11
CA ARG A 89 -13.89 -1.86 10.46
C ARG A 89 -12.81 -1.40 11.44
N ASP A 90 -11.70 -2.12 11.50
CA ASP A 90 -10.62 -1.82 12.45
C ASP A 90 -9.86 -0.54 12.02
N ALA A 91 -9.79 -0.24 10.73
CA ALA A 91 -9.22 1.01 10.24
C ALA A 91 -10.05 2.25 10.59
N PHE A 92 -11.37 2.16 10.47
CA PHE A 92 -12.27 3.25 10.84
C PHE A 92 -12.45 3.37 12.37
N GLY A 93 -12.38 2.26 13.11
CA GLY A 93 -12.45 2.29 14.57
C GLY A 93 -11.34 3.12 15.23
N GLN A 94 -10.14 3.18 14.61
CA GLN A 94 -9.01 3.98 15.10
C GLN A 94 -8.88 5.35 14.40
N PHE A 95 -9.85 5.72 13.57
CA PHE A 95 -9.82 6.98 12.82
C PHE A 95 -9.66 8.22 13.71
N PRO A 96 -10.37 8.37 14.86
CA PRO A 96 -10.23 9.56 15.71
C PRO A 96 -8.82 9.72 16.28
N GLU A 97 -8.23 8.63 16.77
CA GLU A 97 -6.87 8.61 17.31
C GLU A 97 -5.85 9.04 16.24
N PHE A 98 -6.03 8.56 15.02
CA PHE A 98 -5.11 8.84 13.92
C PHE A 98 -5.24 10.25 13.37
N MET A 99 -6.44 10.82 13.45
CA MET A 99 -6.65 12.24 13.18
C MET A 99 -6.01 13.11 14.27
N ALA A 100 -6.04 12.69 15.53
CA ALA A 100 -5.31 13.37 16.60
C ALA A 100 -3.79 13.31 16.37
N GLU A 101 -3.25 12.16 15.97
CA GLU A 101 -1.84 12.02 15.59
C GLU A 101 -1.49 12.88 14.38
N ARG A 102 -2.33 12.90 13.34
CA ARG A 102 -2.16 13.76 12.15
C ARG A 102 -2.03 15.23 12.53
N LYS A 103 -2.86 15.72 13.46
CA LYS A 103 -2.79 17.12 13.94
C LYS A 103 -1.43 17.44 14.57
N ARG A 104 -0.86 16.50 15.34
CA ARG A 104 0.48 16.66 15.94
C ARG A 104 1.58 16.74 14.88
N PHE A 105 1.45 15.99 13.78
CA PHE A 105 2.43 16.02 12.68
C PHE A 105 2.16 17.11 11.64
N HIS A 106 1.04 17.82 11.71
CA HIS A 106 0.62 18.77 10.69
C HIS A 106 1.67 19.85 10.35
N PRO A 107 2.39 20.46 11.31
CA PRO A 107 3.45 21.42 10.99
C PRO A 107 4.55 20.81 10.11
N HIS A 108 5.01 19.61 10.48
CA HIS A 108 6.04 18.86 9.74
C HIS A 108 5.54 18.45 8.34
N VAL A 109 4.28 18.04 8.24
CA VAL A 109 3.61 17.70 6.97
C VAL A 109 3.61 18.89 6.03
N GLN A 110 3.30 20.09 6.52
CA GLN A 110 3.29 21.30 5.68
C GLN A 110 4.69 21.66 5.18
N SER A 111 5.67 21.73 6.08
CA SER A 111 7.04 22.15 5.75
C SER A 111 7.76 21.23 4.76
N HIS A 112 7.50 19.92 4.81
CA HIS A 112 8.25 18.93 4.01
C HIS A 112 7.39 18.17 2.99
N SER A 113 6.14 18.60 2.75
CA SER A 113 5.26 18.01 1.74
C SER A 113 5.89 18.00 0.33
N GLY A 114 6.61 19.06 -0.04
CA GLY A 114 7.33 19.16 -1.31
C GLY A 114 8.52 18.21 -1.43
N ALA A 115 9.07 17.72 -0.32
CA ALA A 115 10.13 16.69 -0.36
C ALA A 115 9.55 15.33 -0.71
N LEU A 116 8.34 14.99 -0.20
CA LEU A 116 7.67 13.72 -0.49
C LEU A 116 7.36 13.54 -1.98
N SER A 117 6.99 14.61 -2.69
CA SER A 117 6.64 14.51 -4.12
C SER A 117 7.80 14.01 -4.98
N ARG A 118 9.05 14.26 -4.58
CA ARG A 118 10.27 13.79 -5.26
C ARG A 118 10.45 12.27 -5.18
N TYR A 119 9.87 11.64 -4.17
CA TYR A 119 9.97 10.18 -3.94
C TYR A 119 8.77 9.40 -4.47
N ILE A 120 7.75 10.07 -5.01
CA ILE A 120 6.59 9.39 -5.60
C ILE A 120 6.88 9.04 -7.06
N THR A 121 6.78 7.75 -7.38
CA THR A 121 6.78 7.29 -8.77
C THR A 121 5.45 7.61 -9.44
N PRO A 122 5.45 8.09 -10.69
CA PRO A 122 4.21 8.28 -11.45
C PRO A 122 3.57 6.95 -11.87
N ARG A 123 4.28 5.82 -11.74
CA ARG A 123 3.79 4.51 -12.16
C ARG A 123 2.83 3.93 -11.12
N PHE A 124 1.58 3.70 -11.53
CA PHE A 124 0.55 3.10 -10.67
C PHE A 124 0.84 1.63 -10.30
N TYR A 125 1.36 0.86 -11.25
CA TYR A 125 1.81 -0.51 -11.03
C TYR A 125 3.15 -0.79 -11.70
N ARG A 126 3.84 -1.83 -11.23
CA ARG A 126 4.97 -2.40 -11.95
C ARG A 126 4.49 -2.96 -13.29
N LYS A 127 5.26 -2.72 -14.36
CA LYS A 127 5.03 -3.35 -15.67
C LYS A 127 4.93 -4.87 -15.49
N GLY A 128 3.86 -5.49 -16.02
CA GLY A 128 3.60 -6.93 -15.91
C GLY A 128 2.71 -7.34 -14.72
N TYR A 129 2.42 -6.45 -13.77
CA TYR A 129 1.60 -6.79 -12.59
C TYR A 129 0.20 -7.32 -12.96
N ALA A 130 -0.48 -6.67 -13.92
CA ALA A 130 -1.79 -7.11 -14.37
C ALA A 130 -1.78 -8.56 -14.92
N GLY A 131 -0.71 -8.94 -15.63
CA GLY A 131 -0.51 -10.30 -16.13
C GLY A 131 -0.34 -11.32 -15.00
N SER A 132 0.46 -10.99 -13.98
CA SER A 132 0.63 -11.83 -12.80
C SER A 132 -0.70 -12.04 -12.04
N VAL A 133 -1.49 -10.97 -11.89
CA VAL A 133 -2.80 -11.05 -11.23
C VAL A 133 -3.79 -11.92 -12.02
N ALA A 134 -3.79 -11.81 -13.35
CA ALA A 134 -4.66 -12.61 -14.21
C ALA A 134 -4.31 -14.12 -14.16
N GLN A 135 -3.03 -14.47 -14.06
CA GLN A 135 -2.57 -15.85 -13.96
C GLN A 135 -2.95 -16.52 -12.62
N GLU A 136 -3.05 -15.73 -11.54
CA GLU A 136 -3.45 -16.22 -10.21
C GLU A 136 -4.96 -16.42 -10.06
N HIS A 137 -5.79 -15.82 -10.92
CA HIS A 137 -7.24 -15.87 -10.76
C HIS A 137 -7.86 -17.06 -11.49
N PRO A 138 -8.68 -17.91 -10.84
CA PRO A 138 -9.24 -19.12 -11.45
C PRO A 138 -10.09 -18.85 -12.70
N ILE A 139 -10.71 -17.67 -12.80
CA ILE A 139 -11.51 -17.23 -13.97
C ILE A 139 -10.62 -16.89 -15.19
N PHE A 140 -9.43 -16.31 -14.96
CA PHE A 140 -8.56 -15.82 -16.03
C PHE A 140 -7.40 -16.77 -16.37
N LYS A 141 -7.20 -17.82 -15.56
CA LYS A 141 -6.22 -18.88 -15.81
C LYS A 141 -6.37 -19.50 -17.21
N TYR A 142 -7.60 -19.59 -17.72
CA TYR A 142 -7.89 -20.15 -19.05
C TYR A 142 -7.63 -19.19 -20.22
N PHE A 143 -7.73 -17.87 -20.01
CA PHE A 143 -7.53 -16.87 -21.07
C PHE A 143 -6.06 -16.62 -21.40
N PHE A 144 -5.17 -16.79 -20.43
CA PHE A 144 -3.74 -16.48 -20.58
C PHE A 144 -2.84 -17.72 -20.69
N SER A 145 -3.41 -18.92 -20.83
CA SER A 145 -2.67 -20.18 -20.99
C SER A 145 -2.36 -20.55 -22.45
N SER A 146 -2.73 -19.72 -23.43
CA SER A 146 -2.50 -19.99 -24.85
C SER A 146 -1.52 -18.98 -25.45
N SER A 147 -0.23 -19.12 -25.13
CA SER A 147 0.87 -18.37 -25.78
C SER A 147 2.25 -18.94 -25.39
N LYS A 148 2.41 -20.26 -25.36
CA LYS A 148 3.73 -20.91 -25.43
C LYS A 148 3.58 -22.21 -26.23
N GLN A 149 3.66 -22.09 -27.55
CA GLN A 149 4.26 -23.10 -28.42
C GLN A 149 5.50 -22.43 -29.04
#